data_AF-A0A6V7P290-F1
#
_entry.id   AF-A0A6V7P290-F1
#
_cell.length_a   1.000
_cell.length_b   1.000
_cell.length_c   1.000
_cell.angle_alpha   90.00
_cell.angle_beta   90.00
_cell.angle_gamma   90.00
#
_symmetry.space_group_name_H-M   'P 1'
#
loop_
_entity.id
_entity.type
_entity.pdbx_description
1 polymer ?
#
loop_
_entity_poly.entity_id
_entity_poly.type
_entity_poly.pdbx_seq_one_letter_code
_entity_poly.pdbx_strand_id
1 'polypeptide(L)'
;MMMLSSKFGVGCPVEEYEALLEFKASCNGTSPPSWGKHRDCCLWEGVVCDNSTEQVSELHLSELFRYYYPEGTPTLNEAQSWHLNLSIFSSFPELRYLDLSSNPFTGLLSSTTPLVGLKKLKVLDLSVNQFTGEIPMSLAYLTSLEVLYLDSNELNASHSLKGLKKLKVLDLSDNQLTGEIIVSLGYLTSLEVLNLHWNELNASLSLKGKIPPEVGNLSGLLSLNLSYNQLTGPIPAALSNLYQIESLDISNNILSGDIPWQLGQLKFLEVFSIAQNNLSGCIPSFRDQFATFGKATYEGNVGLHGPPLDGTCTTSSNTTTSSEEEDKEVTCIDRIIFYAISTAAFIGGFWVSIAFLFCTRCGRRVRIRLDSYVDFLYGEVSMVVHKLVSMN
;
A
#
# COMPACT_ATOMS: atom_id res chain seq x y z
N MET A 1 -22.85 -9.60 51.80
CA MET A 1 -24.00 -9.47 50.89
C MET A 1 -23.48 -9.79 49.51
N MET A 2 -23.72 -11.03 49.05
CA MET A 2 -23.29 -11.53 47.74
C MET A 2 -24.08 -10.81 46.64
N MET A 3 -23.37 -10.21 45.68
CA MET A 3 -23.95 -9.79 44.41
C MET A 3 -24.07 -11.03 43.52
N LEU A 4 -25.26 -11.62 43.49
CA LEU A 4 -25.66 -12.62 42.51
C LEU A 4 -26.52 -11.93 41.44
N SER A 5 -26.11 -12.12 40.18
CA SER A 5 -26.98 -12.19 39.01
C SER A 5 -27.70 -10.89 38.55
N SER A 6 -27.11 -10.24 37.55
CA SER A 6 -27.87 -9.82 36.37
C SER A 6 -27.25 -10.44 35.10
N LYS A 7 -27.24 -11.78 35.03
CA LYS A 7 -27.22 -12.52 33.75
C LYS A 7 -28.60 -12.40 33.09
N PHE A 8 -29.06 -11.20 32.73
CA PHE A 8 -30.26 -11.03 31.90
C PHE A 8 -30.23 -9.64 31.25
N GLY A 9 -29.58 -9.55 30.10
CA GLY A 9 -29.81 -8.52 29.10
C GLY A 9 -29.65 -9.21 27.76
N VAL A 10 -30.69 -9.23 26.93
CA VAL A 10 -30.63 -9.78 25.58
C VAL A 10 -29.64 -8.94 24.78
N GLY A 11 -28.51 -9.53 24.39
CA GLY A 11 -27.52 -8.95 23.48
C GLY A 11 -26.12 -8.76 24.04
N CYS A 12 -25.28 -8.06 23.27
CA CYS A 12 -23.87 -7.82 23.60
C CYS A 12 -23.65 -7.18 25.00
N PRO A 13 -22.47 -7.37 25.61
CA PRO A 13 -22.09 -6.75 26.88
C PRO A 13 -22.36 -5.24 26.95
N VAL A 14 -22.67 -4.75 28.16
CA VAL A 14 -23.00 -3.34 28.39
C VAL A 14 -21.83 -2.43 28.04
N GLU A 15 -20.62 -2.86 28.38
CA GLU A 15 -19.38 -2.12 28.14
C GLU A 15 -19.08 -1.98 26.65
N GLU A 16 -19.33 -3.03 25.86
CA GLU A 16 -19.18 -3.02 24.40
C GLU A 16 -20.25 -2.14 23.74
N TYR A 17 -21.50 -2.24 24.20
CA TYR A 17 -22.59 -1.39 23.76
C TYR A 17 -22.30 0.10 24.02
N GLU A 18 -21.83 0.44 25.22
CA GLU A 18 -21.49 1.82 25.60
C GLU A 18 -20.29 2.35 24.80
N ALA A 19 -19.27 1.51 24.58
CA ALA A 19 -18.13 1.85 23.73
C ALA A 19 -18.56 2.14 22.28
N LEU A 20 -19.50 1.39 21.71
CA LEU A 20 -20.04 1.69 20.38
C LEU A 20 -20.83 3.00 20.34
N LEU A 21 -21.57 3.34 21.41
CA LEU A 21 -22.24 4.64 21.50
C LEU A 21 -21.24 5.79 21.63
N GLU A 22 -20.15 5.60 22.38
CA GLU A 22 -19.04 6.56 22.46
C GLU A 22 -18.37 6.74 21.09
N PHE A 23 -18.10 5.65 20.39
CA PHE A 23 -17.59 5.68 19.01
C PHE A 23 -18.51 6.47 18.07
N LYS A 24 -19.83 6.21 18.14
CA LYS A 24 -20.83 6.98 17.38
C LYS A 24 -20.76 8.47 17.70
N ALA A 25 -20.54 8.85 18.96
CA ALA A 25 -20.37 10.24 19.34
C ALA A 25 -19.10 10.86 18.73
N SER A 26 -18.00 10.11 18.63
CA SER A 26 -16.77 10.54 17.93
C SER A 26 -16.99 10.82 16.44
N CYS A 27 -18.03 10.21 15.84
CA CYS A 27 -18.42 10.41 14.44
C CYS A 27 -19.49 11.51 14.25
N ASN A 28 -19.60 12.46 15.19
CA ASN A 28 -20.69 13.47 15.23
C ASN A 28 -22.09 12.85 15.20
N GLY A 29 -22.26 11.65 15.76
CA GLY A 29 -23.52 10.91 15.74
C GLY A 29 -23.79 10.16 14.43
N THR A 30 -22.88 10.23 13.45
CA THR A 30 -22.97 9.47 12.20
C THR A 30 -22.81 7.99 12.49
N SER A 31 -23.77 7.19 12.03
CA SER A 31 -23.76 5.74 12.19
C SER A 31 -24.75 5.12 11.21
N PRO A 32 -24.63 3.81 10.91
CA PRO A 32 -25.66 3.08 10.20
C PRO A 32 -27.04 3.18 10.89
N PRO A 33 -28.16 3.09 10.15
CA PRO A 33 -29.50 3.32 10.71
C PRO A 33 -29.93 2.33 11.80
N SER A 34 -29.27 1.18 11.95
CA SER A 34 -29.57 0.19 13.00
C SER A 34 -29.07 0.61 14.38
N TRP A 35 -28.08 1.49 14.46
CA TRP A 35 -27.36 1.80 15.69
C TRP A 35 -28.26 2.54 16.69
N GLY A 36 -28.45 1.93 17.87
CA GLY A 36 -29.31 2.44 18.94
C GLY A 36 -30.78 2.04 18.83
N LYS A 37 -31.19 1.28 17.80
CA LYS A 37 -32.58 0.77 17.70
C LYS A 37 -32.84 -0.43 18.62
N HIS A 38 -31.81 -1.22 18.89
CA HIS A 38 -31.88 -2.40 19.76
C HIS A 38 -30.82 -2.29 20.85
N ARG A 39 -31.13 -2.85 22.04
CA ARG A 39 -30.14 -3.00 23.12
C ARG A 39 -29.03 -3.97 22.73
N ASP A 40 -29.36 -4.97 21.94
CA ASP A 40 -28.39 -5.91 21.40
C ASP A 40 -27.61 -5.26 20.25
N CYS A 41 -26.35 -4.91 20.50
CA CYS A 41 -25.48 -4.36 19.47
C CYS A 41 -25.03 -5.40 18.44
N CYS A 42 -25.21 -6.71 18.69
CA CYS A 42 -24.96 -7.74 17.67
C CYS A 42 -25.96 -7.67 16.51
N LEU A 43 -27.06 -6.93 16.66
CA LEU A 43 -28.02 -6.65 15.59
C LEU A 43 -27.68 -5.36 14.82
N TRP A 44 -26.60 -4.67 15.20
CA TRP A 44 -26.22 -3.44 14.53
C TRP A 44 -25.40 -3.76 13.28
N GLU A 45 -25.73 -3.09 12.20
CA GLU A 45 -24.97 -3.13 10.96
C GLU A 45 -23.49 -2.82 11.23
N GLY A 46 -22.61 -3.65 10.68
CA GLY A 46 -21.17 -3.56 10.89
C GLY A 46 -20.67 -4.20 12.19
N VAL A 47 -21.53 -4.75 13.04
CA VAL A 47 -21.13 -5.41 14.30
C VAL A 47 -21.37 -6.91 14.21
N VAL A 48 -20.32 -7.72 14.44
CA VAL A 48 -20.42 -9.19 14.46
C VAL A 48 -19.99 -9.71 15.82
N CYS A 49 -20.85 -10.47 16.47
CA CYS A 49 -20.56 -11.11 17.75
C CYS A 49 -20.16 -12.58 17.58
N ASP A 50 -19.27 -13.04 18.45
CA ASP A 50 -18.88 -14.45 18.50
C ASP A 50 -20.00 -15.29 19.12
N ASN A 51 -20.46 -16.32 18.42
CA ASN A 51 -21.58 -17.16 18.84
C ASN A 51 -21.34 -17.94 20.14
N SER A 52 -20.08 -18.08 20.59
CA SER A 52 -19.74 -18.80 21.81
C SER A 52 -19.60 -17.88 23.02
N THR A 53 -19.11 -16.65 22.82
CA THR A 53 -18.88 -15.70 23.90
C THR A 53 -19.94 -14.61 24.01
N GLU A 54 -20.77 -14.44 22.97
CA GLU A 54 -21.76 -13.36 22.82
C GLU A 54 -21.14 -11.95 22.86
N GLN A 55 -19.82 -11.85 22.69
CA GLN A 55 -19.06 -10.60 22.66
C GLN A 55 -18.74 -10.18 21.22
N VAL A 56 -18.59 -8.88 20.99
CA VAL A 56 -18.21 -8.33 19.69
C VAL A 56 -16.83 -8.85 19.30
N SER A 57 -16.78 -9.45 18.12
CA SER A 57 -15.60 -10.09 17.55
C SER A 57 -15.12 -9.43 16.27
N GLU A 58 -16.00 -8.74 15.54
CA GLU A 58 -15.64 -7.98 14.34
C GLU A 58 -16.42 -6.68 14.27
N LEU A 59 -15.72 -5.63 13.83
CA LEU A 59 -16.28 -4.31 13.57
C LEU A 59 -15.91 -3.90 12.14
N HIS A 60 -16.92 -3.76 11.30
CA HIS A 60 -16.85 -3.37 9.88
C HIS A 60 -17.44 -1.96 9.74
N LEU A 61 -16.60 -0.95 9.92
CA LEU A 61 -16.99 0.45 10.08
C LEU A 61 -16.35 1.34 9.01
N SER A 62 -16.11 0.78 7.82
CA SER A 62 -15.64 1.51 6.66
C SER A 62 -16.68 2.49 6.13
N GLU A 63 -16.25 3.61 5.54
CA GLU A 63 -17.10 4.51 4.73
C GLU A 63 -18.34 5.08 5.45
N LEU A 64 -18.29 5.24 6.78
CA LEU A 64 -19.43 5.71 7.57
C LEU A 64 -19.88 7.13 7.20
N PHE A 65 -19.00 7.96 6.66
CA PHE A 65 -19.33 9.31 6.19
C PHE A 65 -20.46 9.33 5.16
N ARG A 66 -20.71 8.21 4.44
CA ARG A 66 -21.82 8.07 3.50
C ARG A 66 -23.19 8.23 4.17
N TYR A 67 -23.30 7.91 5.46
CA TYR A 67 -24.53 8.08 6.23
C TYR A 67 -24.81 9.54 6.62
N TYR A 68 -23.79 10.40 6.58
CA TYR A 68 -23.96 11.83 6.87
C TYR A 68 -24.44 12.63 5.65
N TYR A 69 -24.11 12.18 4.43
CA TYR A 69 -24.49 12.83 3.16
C TYR A 69 -25.22 11.86 2.20
N PRO A 70 -26.53 11.65 2.35
CA PRO A 70 -27.29 10.72 1.52
C PRO A 70 -27.58 11.23 0.08
N GLU A 71 -27.45 12.53 -0.21
CA GLU A 71 -27.61 13.10 -1.55
C GLU A 71 -26.49 14.10 -1.89
N GLY A 72 -25.64 13.75 -2.86
CA GLY A 72 -24.62 14.64 -3.41
C GLY A 72 -23.21 14.36 -2.87
N THR A 73 -22.27 14.14 -3.78
CA THR A 73 -20.87 13.77 -3.51
C THR A 73 -20.17 14.78 -2.59
N PRO A 74 -19.84 14.42 -1.34
CA PRO A 74 -18.86 15.19 -0.59
C PRO A 74 -17.50 14.78 -1.14
N THR A 75 -16.76 15.73 -1.70
CA THR A 75 -15.30 15.52 -1.76
C THR A 75 -14.82 15.43 -0.32
N LEU A 76 -14.00 14.44 0.03
CA LEU A 76 -13.45 14.22 1.39
C LEU A 76 -12.90 15.52 2.05
N ASN A 77 -12.56 16.51 1.22
CA ASN A 77 -12.10 17.84 1.59
C ASN A 77 -13.14 18.71 2.34
N GLU A 78 -14.44 18.38 2.32
CA GLU A 78 -15.50 19.13 3.02
C GLU A 78 -16.10 18.36 4.21
N ALA A 79 -15.69 17.12 4.44
CA ALA A 79 -16.12 16.36 5.61
C ALA A 79 -15.46 16.93 6.86
N GLN A 80 -16.28 17.31 7.85
CA GLN A 80 -15.81 17.68 9.18
C GLN A 80 -14.99 16.51 9.75
N SER A 81 -13.76 16.77 10.19
CA SER A 81 -12.88 15.74 10.73
C SER A 81 -13.46 15.11 11.99
N TRP A 82 -13.30 13.79 12.12
CA TRP A 82 -13.76 13.03 13.29
C TRP A 82 -12.57 12.70 14.17
N HIS A 83 -12.50 13.31 15.35
CA HIS A 83 -11.43 13.01 16.30
C HIS A 83 -11.74 11.67 16.98
N LEU A 84 -10.95 10.64 16.66
CA LEU A 84 -11.14 9.30 17.21
C LEU A 84 -10.11 9.00 18.30
N ASN A 85 -10.60 8.66 19.49
CA ASN A 85 -9.77 8.06 20.51
C ASN A 85 -9.79 6.53 20.35
N LEU A 86 -8.67 5.96 19.88
CA LEU A 86 -8.53 4.52 19.68
C LEU A 86 -8.62 3.71 21.00
N SER A 87 -8.63 4.37 22.17
CA SER A 87 -8.85 3.70 23.47
C SER A 87 -10.23 3.06 23.62
N ILE A 88 -11.23 3.57 22.91
CA ILE A 88 -12.60 3.05 22.95
C ILE A 88 -12.60 1.55 22.61
N PHE A 89 -11.70 1.11 21.72
CA PHE A 89 -11.65 -0.28 21.30
C PHE A 89 -11.13 -1.24 22.37
N SER A 90 -10.48 -0.74 23.43
CA SER A 90 -10.02 -1.59 24.54
C SER A 90 -11.16 -2.31 25.28
N SER A 91 -12.41 -1.86 25.11
CA SER A 91 -13.62 -2.49 25.62
C SER A 91 -14.03 -3.78 24.90
N PHE A 92 -13.39 -4.14 23.77
CA PHE A 92 -13.73 -5.33 22.98
C PHE A 92 -12.63 -6.40 23.08
N PRO A 93 -12.59 -7.21 24.15
CA PRO A 93 -11.50 -8.17 24.39
C PRO A 93 -11.50 -9.35 23.39
N GLU A 94 -12.64 -9.61 22.75
CA GLU A 94 -12.80 -10.66 21.74
C GLU A 94 -12.56 -10.20 20.30
N LEU A 95 -12.24 -8.91 20.09
CA LEU A 95 -12.10 -8.31 18.77
C LEU A 95 -10.95 -8.96 17.98
N ARG A 96 -11.29 -9.43 16.78
CA ARG A 96 -10.40 -10.09 15.81
C ARG A 96 -10.22 -9.25 14.54
N TYR A 97 -11.23 -8.45 14.21
CA TYR A 97 -11.26 -7.64 13.00
C TYR A 97 -11.78 -6.24 13.33
N LEU A 98 -11.00 -5.21 13.00
CA LEU A 98 -11.40 -3.82 13.13
C LEU A 98 -11.08 -3.09 11.83
N ASP A 99 -12.12 -2.67 11.12
CA ASP A 99 -12.02 -1.86 9.92
C ASP A 99 -12.67 -0.49 10.16
N LEU A 100 -11.85 0.55 10.07
CA LEU A 100 -12.22 1.97 10.15
C LEU A 100 -11.90 2.71 8.85
N SER A 101 -11.66 1.98 7.77
CA SER A 101 -11.14 2.51 6.52
C SER A 101 -12.05 3.54 5.87
N SER A 102 -11.47 4.42 5.05
CA SER A 102 -12.24 5.36 4.23
C SER A 102 -13.18 6.26 5.05
N ASN A 103 -12.67 6.86 6.12
CA ASN A 103 -13.40 7.80 6.97
C ASN A 103 -12.58 9.11 7.14
N PRO A 104 -13.19 10.21 7.61
CA PRO A 104 -12.45 11.43 7.91
C PRO A 104 -11.85 11.38 9.35
N PHE A 105 -11.38 10.21 9.82
CA PHE A 105 -10.83 10.12 11.16
C PHE A 105 -9.48 10.84 11.25
N THR A 106 -9.35 11.66 12.29
CA THR A 106 -8.13 12.35 12.67
C THR A 106 -7.70 11.90 14.06
N GLY A 107 -6.42 12.09 14.36
CA GLY A 107 -5.85 11.78 15.67
C GLY A 107 -4.38 11.42 15.55
N LEU A 108 -3.70 11.35 16.70
CA LEU A 108 -2.31 10.91 16.79
C LEU A 108 -2.27 9.39 16.99
N LEU A 109 -1.76 8.65 16.00
CA LEU A 109 -1.63 7.19 16.11
C LEU A 109 -0.64 6.78 17.22
N SER A 110 0.32 7.65 17.53
CA SER A 110 1.32 7.43 18.59
C SER A 110 0.73 7.30 20.00
N SER A 111 -0.52 7.75 20.21
CA SER A 111 -1.22 7.64 21.49
C SER A 111 -1.88 6.26 21.72
N THR A 112 -1.64 5.25 20.88
CA THR A 112 -2.31 3.93 20.94
C THR A 112 -1.81 2.97 22.03
N THR A 113 -1.29 3.49 23.16
CA THR A 113 -1.10 2.66 24.37
C THR A 113 -2.32 1.79 24.75
N PRO A 114 -3.58 2.17 24.46
CA PRO A 114 -4.75 1.36 24.79
C PRO A 114 -4.99 0.14 23.88
N LEU A 115 -4.49 0.14 22.63
CA LEU A 115 -4.73 -0.98 21.71
C LEU A 115 -4.02 -2.26 22.16
N VAL A 116 -2.99 -2.16 23.01
CA VAL A 116 -2.20 -3.28 23.57
C VAL A 116 -3.08 -4.36 24.23
N GLY A 117 -4.29 -4.01 24.68
CA GLY A 117 -5.27 -4.95 25.23
C GLY A 117 -5.86 -5.95 24.22
N LEU A 118 -5.82 -5.64 22.92
CA LEU A 118 -6.49 -6.39 21.85
C LEU A 118 -5.68 -7.61 21.38
N LYS A 119 -5.47 -8.55 22.31
CA LYS A 119 -4.62 -9.74 22.09
C LYS A 119 -5.15 -10.70 21.03
N LYS A 120 -6.42 -10.60 20.64
CA LYS A 120 -7.08 -11.44 19.63
C LYS A 120 -7.15 -10.78 18.26
N LEU A 121 -6.76 -9.51 18.15
CA LEU A 121 -6.85 -8.75 16.91
C LEU A 121 -5.93 -9.37 15.85
N LYS A 122 -6.51 -9.67 14.69
CA LYS A 122 -5.86 -10.25 13.53
C LYS A 122 -5.79 -9.26 12.37
N VAL A 123 -6.84 -8.47 12.19
CA VAL A 123 -6.91 -7.45 11.14
C VAL A 123 -7.18 -6.10 11.79
N LEU A 124 -6.33 -5.14 11.46
CA LEU A 124 -6.51 -3.73 11.79
C LEU A 124 -6.40 -2.92 10.50
N ASP A 125 -7.50 -2.34 10.08
CA ASP A 125 -7.57 -1.46 8.92
C ASP A 125 -7.93 -0.04 9.35
N LEU A 126 -6.95 0.87 9.22
CA LEU A 126 -7.10 2.31 9.44
C LEU A 126 -6.86 3.09 8.14
N SER A 127 -6.89 2.43 6.99
CA SER A 127 -6.54 3.01 5.69
C SER A 127 -7.46 4.17 5.29
N VAL A 128 -6.97 5.06 4.44
CA VAL A 128 -7.78 6.14 3.85
C VAL A 128 -8.45 7.00 4.93
N ASN A 129 -7.63 7.55 5.82
CA ASN A 129 -8.04 8.43 6.91
C ASN A 129 -7.09 9.66 6.98
N GLN A 130 -7.16 10.44 8.06
CA GLN A 130 -6.32 11.60 8.33
C GLN A 130 -5.54 11.42 9.64
N PHE A 131 -5.14 10.18 9.97
CA PHE A 131 -4.30 9.92 11.14
C PHE A 131 -2.91 10.51 10.93
N THR A 132 -2.40 11.16 11.97
CA THR A 132 -1.10 11.85 11.96
C THR A 132 -0.16 11.24 13.00
N GLY A 133 1.11 11.65 12.94
CA GLY A 133 2.14 11.26 13.92
C GLY A 133 2.83 9.94 13.56
N GLU A 134 3.49 9.34 14.54
CA GLU A 134 4.33 8.16 14.35
C GLU A 134 3.55 6.88 14.61
N ILE A 135 3.88 5.80 13.91
CA ILE A 135 3.41 4.44 14.21
C ILE A 135 4.09 3.98 15.50
N PRO A 136 3.37 3.84 16.63
CA PRO A 136 4.02 3.63 17.91
C PRO A 136 4.56 2.22 18.10
N MET A 137 5.64 2.11 18.87
CA MET A 137 6.21 0.82 19.28
C MET A 137 5.22 -0.11 19.98
N SER A 138 4.18 0.45 20.62
CA SER A 138 3.15 -0.35 21.30
C SER A 138 2.38 -1.25 20.34
N LEU A 139 2.29 -0.88 19.05
CA LEU A 139 1.65 -1.71 18.04
C LEU A 139 2.33 -3.08 17.92
N ALA A 140 3.66 -3.14 18.17
CA ALA A 140 4.42 -4.39 18.16
C ALA A 140 3.99 -5.41 19.24
N TYR A 141 3.18 -5.00 20.22
CA TYR A 141 2.61 -5.91 21.22
C TYR A 141 1.36 -6.66 20.74
N LEU A 142 0.78 -6.28 19.60
CA LEU A 142 -0.35 -6.97 18.96
C LEU A 142 0.12 -8.26 18.26
N THR A 143 0.68 -9.19 19.03
CA THR A 143 1.35 -10.41 18.53
C THR A 143 0.45 -11.37 17.74
N SER A 144 -0.87 -11.16 17.76
CA SER A 144 -1.85 -11.92 16.95
C SER A 144 -2.13 -11.31 15.58
N LEU A 145 -1.66 -10.08 15.31
CA LEU A 145 -1.96 -9.35 14.08
C LEU A 145 -1.38 -10.09 12.87
N GLU A 146 -2.24 -10.28 11.88
CA GLU A 146 -1.94 -10.92 10.58
C GLU A 146 -1.98 -9.89 9.44
N VAL A 147 -2.84 -8.87 9.53
CA VAL A 147 -3.01 -7.82 8.52
C VAL A 147 -3.05 -6.44 9.19
N LEU A 148 -2.23 -5.52 8.67
CA LEU A 148 -2.18 -4.14 9.11
C LEU A 148 -2.19 -3.20 7.90
N TYR A 149 -3.31 -2.50 7.72
CA TYR A 149 -3.47 -1.45 6.72
C TYR A 149 -3.45 -0.08 7.41
N LEU A 150 -2.44 0.73 7.10
CA LEU A 150 -2.28 2.11 7.57
C LEU A 150 -2.09 3.08 6.39
N ASP A 151 -2.31 2.61 5.16
CA ASP A 151 -2.07 3.38 3.95
C ASP A 151 -3.00 4.61 3.84
N SER A 152 -2.64 5.54 2.96
CA SER A 152 -3.47 6.72 2.65
C SER A 152 -3.81 7.53 3.90
N ASN A 153 -2.79 7.87 4.70
CA ASN A 153 -2.87 8.65 5.94
C ASN A 153 -1.78 9.74 5.98
N GLU A 154 -1.62 10.42 7.10
CA GLU A 154 -0.61 11.48 7.31
C GLU A 154 0.49 11.06 8.31
N LEU A 155 0.86 9.77 8.33
CA LEU A 155 1.85 9.22 9.27
C LEU A 155 3.28 9.57 8.84
N ASN A 156 4.15 9.95 9.78
CA ASN A 156 5.45 10.56 9.47
C ASN A 156 6.70 9.76 9.88
N ALA A 157 6.55 8.73 10.72
CA ALA A 157 7.63 7.82 11.08
C ALA A 157 7.10 6.43 11.48
N SER A 158 7.95 5.41 11.31
CA SER A 158 7.69 4.06 11.79
C SER A 158 8.73 3.63 12.80
N HIS A 159 8.27 3.16 13.96
CA HIS A 159 9.12 2.47 14.92
C HIS A 159 9.25 0.97 14.60
N SER A 160 10.07 0.24 15.38
CA SER A 160 10.27 -1.19 15.19
C SER A 160 8.98 -1.99 15.43
N LEU A 161 8.52 -2.70 14.40
CA LEU A 161 7.36 -3.60 14.43
C LEU A 161 7.74 -5.07 14.68
N LYS A 162 8.99 -5.35 15.10
CA LYS A 162 9.58 -6.71 15.16
C LYS A 162 8.79 -7.75 15.96
N GLY A 163 7.86 -7.33 16.83
CA GLY A 163 7.01 -8.19 17.65
C GLY A 163 5.85 -8.84 16.90
N LEU A 164 5.48 -8.30 15.73
CA LEU A 164 4.36 -8.78 14.91
C LEU A 164 4.73 -10.04 14.10
N LYS A 165 5.06 -11.12 14.79
CA LYS A 165 5.60 -12.35 14.17
C LYS A 165 4.62 -13.10 13.26
N LYS A 166 3.33 -12.82 13.35
CA LYS A 166 2.28 -13.41 12.50
C LYS A 166 1.86 -12.51 11.35
N LEU A 167 2.43 -11.31 11.25
CA LEU A 167 2.04 -10.34 10.23
C LEU A 167 2.38 -10.89 8.85
N LYS A 168 1.37 -10.90 7.99
CA LYS A 168 1.40 -11.31 6.59
C LYS A 168 1.32 -10.11 5.66
N VAL A 169 0.49 -9.13 6.01
CA VAL A 169 0.30 -7.93 5.20
C VAL A 169 0.63 -6.70 6.02
N LEU A 170 1.51 -5.87 5.48
CA LEU A 170 1.83 -4.54 5.99
C LEU A 170 1.77 -3.54 4.86
N ASP A 171 0.76 -2.68 4.88
CA ASP A 171 0.64 -1.54 3.96
C ASP A 171 0.80 -0.22 4.72
N LEU A 172 1.87 0.50 4.39
CA LEU A 172 2.16 1.86 4.87
C LEU A 172 2.28 2.84 3.69
N SER A 173 1.70 2.51 2.54
CA SER A 173 1.77 3.35 1.35
C SER A 173 0.98 4.64 1.48
N ASP A 174 1.23 5.61 0.59
CA ASP A 174 0.55 6.91 0.57
C ASP A 174 0.50 7.58 1.95
N ASN A 175 1.67 7.70 2.57
CA ASN A 175 1.87 8.36 3.86
C ASN A 175 2.99 9.40 3.75
N GLN A 176 3.44 9.93 4.89
CA GLN A 176 4.50 10.95 4.98
C GLN A 176 5.75 10.38 5.66
N LEU A 177 5.99 9.07 5.57
CA LEU A 177 7.09 8.42 6.28
C LEU A 177 8.43 9.00 5.85
N THR A 178 9.26 9.36 6.83
CA THR A 178 10.59 9.93 6.60
C THR A 178 11.69 9.06 7.20
N GLY A 179 12.93 9.30 6.79
CA GLY A 179 14.09 8.58 7.30
C GLY A 179 14.42 7.35 6.46
N GLU A 180 15.06 6.34 7.05
CA GLU A 180 15.46 5.12 6.34
C GLU A 180 14.44 3.99 6.56
N ILE A 181 14.36 3.06 5.60
CA ILE A 181 13.65 1.80 5.81
C ILE A 181 14.29 1.09 7.01
N ILE A 182 13.51 0.86 8.06
CA ILE A 182 14.04 0.30 9.31
C ILE A 182 14.49 -1.15 9.10
N VAL A 183 15.74 -1.45 9.45
CA VAL A 183 16.33 -2.81 9.35
C VAL A 183 15.51 -3.87 10.07
N SER A 184 14.74 -3.48 11.09
CA SER A 184 13.92 -4.39 11.87
C SER A 184 12.71 -4.98 11.12
N LEU A 185 12.36 -4.45 9.93
CA LEU A 185 11.37 -5.07 9.05
C LEU A 185 11.80 -6.48 8.66
N GLY A 186 13.10 -6.74 8.48
CA GLY A 186 13.64 -8.06 8.18
C GLY A 186 13.41 -9.13 9.26
N TYR A 187 12.83 -8.79 10.41
CA TYR A 187 12.41 -9.74 11.44
C TYR A 187 10.96 -10.24 11.29
N LEU A 188 10.20 -9.70 10.34
CA LEU A 188 8.81 -10.07 10.06
C LEU A 188 8.76 -11.24 9.05
N THR A 189 9.38 -12.37 9.38
CA THR A 189 9.61 -13.47 8.44
C THR A 189 8.35 -14.18 7.92
N SER A 190 7.17 -13.86 8.48
CA SER A 190 5.86 -14.35 8.01
C SER A 190 5.20 -13.43 6.98
N LEU A 191 5.85 -12.30 6.64
CA LEU A 191 5.29 -11.29 5.76
C LEU A 191 5.22 -11.82 4.33
N GLU A 192 4.05 -11.68 3.72
CA GLU A 192 3.68 -12.04 2.35
C GLU A 192 3.58 -10.79 1.47
N VAL A 193 3.13 -9.66 2.03
CA VAL A 193 3.01 -8.36 1.33
C VAL A 193 3.62 -7.24 2.16
N LEU A 194 4.54 -6.49 1.55
CA LEU A 194 5.11 -5.25 2.08
C LEU A 194 4.94 -4.13 1.07
N ASN A 195 4.12 -3.14 1.43
CA ASN A 195 3.91 -1.96 0.62
C ASN A 195 4.33 -0.68 1.37
N LEU A 196 5.35 0.00 0.84
CA LEU A 196 5.85 1.30 1.29
C LEU A 196 5.80 2.33 0.15
N HIS A 197 5.00 2.07 -0.89
CA HIS A 197 4.81 2.94 -2.04
C HIS A 197 4.44 4.37 -1.62
N TRP A 198 4.98 5.36 -2.31
CA TRP A 198 4.53 6.76 -2.18
C TRP A 198 4.58 7.28 -0.74
N ASN A 199 5.78 7.39 -0.19
CA ASN A 199 5.99 8.12 1.07
C ASN A 199 6.70 9.46 0.81
N GLU A 200 6.26 10.17 -0.23
CA GLU A 200 6.84 11.44 -0.67
C GLU A 200 5.91 12.63 -0.34
N LEU A 201 6.19 13.34 0.76
CA LEU A 201 5.48 14.57 1.12
C LEU A 201 6.04 15.79 0.38
N ASN A 202 7.38 15.89 0.33
CA ASN A 202 8.16 16.86 -0.44
C ASN A 202 9.62 16.40 -0.55
N ALA A 203 10.41 17.06 -1.40
CA ALA A 203 11.80 16.69 -1.68
C ALA A 203 12.73 16.58 -0.44
N SER A 204 12.38 17.15 0.72
CA SER A 204 13.20 17.08 1.93
C SER A 204 12.70 16.09 2.98
N LEU A 205 11.47 15.59 2.86
CA LEU A 205 10.78 14.78 3.89
C LEU A 205 10.12 13.57 3.22
N SER A 206 10.94 12.57 2.91
CA SER A 206 10.51 11.28 2.34
C SER A 206 11.40 10.14 2.85
N LEU A 207 10.98 8.89 2.65
CA LEU A 207 11.82 7.71 2.85
C LEU A 207 13.04 7.81 1.92
N LYS A 208 14.22 7.69 2.52
CA LYS A 208 15.53 7.90 1.90
C LYS A 208 16.53 6.85 2.40
N GLY A 209 17.79 6.99 2.01
CA GLY A 209 18.84 6.04 2.36
C GLY A 209 18.77 4.79 1.48
N LYS A 210 19.38 3.69 1.91
CA LYS A 210 19.49 2.47 1.11
C LYS A 210 18.35 1.50 1.39
N ILE A 211 18.05 0.62 0.44
CA ILE A 211 17.27 -0.58 0.73
C ILE A 211 18.13 -1.47 1.66
N PRO A 212 17.68 -1.79 2.88
CA PRO A 212 18.46 -2.61 3.80
C PRO A 212 18.50 -4.07 3.31
N PRO A 213 19.67 -4.72 3.27
CA PRO A 213 19.78 -6.14 2.87
C PRO A 213 18.89 -7.08 3.69
N GLU A 214 18.53 -6.71 4.93
CA GLU A 214 17.64 -7.45 5.82
C GLU A 214 16.23 -7.64 5.24
N VAL A 215 15.80 -6.82 4.28
CA VAL A 215 14.55 -7.07 3.52
C VAL A 215 14.62 -8.44 2.83
N GLY A 216 15.81 -8.87 2.40
CA GLY A 216 16.04 -10.21 1.85
C GLY A 216 15.80 -11.37 2.83
N ASN A 217 15.59 -11.11 4.13
CA ASN A 217 15.23 -12.16 5.10
C ASN A 217 13.74 -12.54 5.07
N LEU A 218 12.92 -11.79 4.33
CA LEU A 218 11.47 -12.01 4.22
C LEU A 218 11.17 -13.14 3.21
N SER A 219 11.63 -14.35 3.49
CA SER A 219 11.62 -15.44 2.48
C SER A 219 10.24 -15.91 2.02
N GLY A 220 9.17 -15.53 2.73
CA GLY A 220 7.77 -15.78 2.33
C GLY A 220 7.11 -14.62 1.59
N LEU A 221 7.86 -13.55 1.27
CA LEU A 221 7.31 -12.37 0.62
C LEU A 221 6.95 -12.66 -0.84
N LEU A 222 5.70 -12.36 -1.18
CA LEU A 222 5.11 -12.47 -2.51
C LEU A 222 5.11 -11.12 -3.24
N SER A 223 4.89 -10.02 -2.50
CA SER A 223 4.84 -8.67 -3.08
C SER A 223 5.66 -7.67 -2.26
N LEU A 224 6.56 -6.96 -2.95
CA LEU A 224 7.35 -5.86 -2.41
C LEU A 224 7.19 -4.62 -3.29
N ASN A 225 6.56 -3.57 -2.74
CA ASN A 225 6.47 -2.28 -3.40
C ASN A 225 7.18 -1.20 -2.56
N LEU A 226 8.28 -0.68 -3.09
CA LEU A 226 9.07 0.43 -2.53
C LEU A 226 9.08 1.64 -3.48
N SER A 227 8.22 1.66 -4.48
CA SER A 227 8.24 2.67 -5.54
C SER A 227 7.86 4.07 -5.03
N TYR A 228 8.23 5.11 -5.79
CA TYR A 228 7.90 6.50 -5.46
C TYR A 228 8.40 6.92 -4.07
N ASN A 229 9.70 6.75 -3.86
CA ASN A 229 10.42 7.18 -2.68
C ASN A 229 11.74 7.85 -3.11
N GLN A 230 12.59 8.22 -2.14
CA GLN A 230 13.91 8.79 -2.39
C GLN A 230 15.03 7.82 -2.00
N LEU A 231 14.82 6.52 -2.24
CA LEU A 231 15.81 5.47 -1.93
C LEU A 231 17.02 5.62 -2.86
N THR A 232 18.20 5.38 -2.31
CA THR A 232 19.51 5.63 -2.92
C THR A 232 20.42 4.41 -2.83
N GLY A 233 21.51 4.44 -3.59
CA GLY A 233 22.51 3.37 -3.58
C GLY A 233 22.07 2.13 -4.37
N PRO A 234 22.83 1.03 -4.25
CA PRO A 234 22.60 -0.16 -5.08
C PRO A 234 21.40 -0.97 -4.61
N ILE A 235 20.80 -1.67 -5.57
CA ILE A 235 19.84 -2.74 -5.28
C ILE A 235 20.60 -3.85 -4.52
N PRO A 236 20.19 -4.24 -3.30
CA PRO A 236 20.89 -5.27 -2.54
C PRO A 236 20.75 -6.63 -3.24
N ALA A 237 21.87 -7.32 -3.46
CA ALA A 237 21.84 -8.70 -3.96
C ALA A 237 21.03 -9.64 -3.04
N ALA A 238 20.91 -9.32 -1.75
CA ALA A 238 20.10 -10.09 -0.79
C ALA A 238 18.61 -10.18 -1.17
N LEU A 239 18.09 -9.27 -2.01
CA LEU A 239 16.72 -9.40 -2.53
C LEU A 239 16.53 -10.66 -3.39
N SER A 240 17.60 -11.31 -3.87
CA SER A 240 17.52 -12.62 -4.52
C SER A 240 17.11 -13.76 -3.59
N ASN A 241 17.09 -13.53 -2.27
CA ASN A 241 16.65 -14.51 -1.28
C ASN A 241 15.12 -14.55 -1.12
N LEU A 242 14.39 -13.65 -1.78
CA LEU A 242 12.94 -13.62 -1.80
C LEU A 242 12.40 -14.64 -2.81
N TYR A 243 12.66 -15.92 -2.57
CA TYR A 243 12.46 -16.97 -3.58
C TYR A 243 11.01 -17.18 -4.02
N GLN A 244 10.04 -16.65 -3.27
CA GLN A 244 8.59 -16.71 -3.58
C GLN A 244 8.05 -15.41 -4.18
N ILE A 245 8.90 -14.39 -4.40
CA ILE A 245 8.42 -13.09 -4.85
C ILE A 245 7.81 -13.16 -6.26
N GLU A 246 6.62 -12.60 -6.36
CA GLU A 246 5.81 -12.50 -7.58
C GLU A 246 5.77 -11.06 -8.09
N SER A 247 5.78 -10.07 -7.20
CA SER A 247 5.80 -8.65 -7.54
C SER A 247 6.94 -7.92 -6.84
N LEU A 248 7.79 -7.25 -7.62
CA LEU A 248 8.86 -6.39 -7.13
C LEU A 248 8.84 -5.06 -7.88
N ASP A 249 8.37 -4.01 -7.21
CA ASP A 249 8.43 -2.64 -7.72
C ASP A 249 9.33 -1.77 -6.83
N ILE A 250 10.43 -1.31 -7.40
CA ILE A 250 11.38 -0.36 -6.80
C ILE A 250 11.59 0.86 -7.71
N SER A 251 10.65 1.11 -8.62
CA SER A 251 10.69 2.21 -9.58
C SER A 251 10.55 3.58 -8.92
N ASN A 252 10.82 4.65 -9.65
CA ASN A 252 10.65 6.04 -9.19
C ASN A 252 11.41 6.28 -7.86
N ASN A 253 12.70 6.00 -7.89
CA ASN A 253 13.64 6.20 -6.79
C ASN A 253 14.95 6.81 -7.34
N ILE A 254 16.00 6.87 -6.52
CA ILE A 254 17.33 7.38 -6.88
C ILE A 254 18.38 6.25 -6.74
N LEU A 255 17.96 5.00 -6.99
CA LEU A 255 18.84 3.84 -6.91
C LEU A 255 19.90 3.93 -8.00
N SER A 256 21.09 3.42 -7.72
CA SER A 256 22.25 3.55 -8.61
C SER A 256 23.14 2.31 -8.64
N GLY A 257 24.01 2.23 -9.64
CA GLY A 257 24.84 1.05 -9.87
C GLY A 257 24.12 -0.02 -10.69
N ASP A 258 24.70 -1.22 -10.72
CA ASP A 258 24.24 -2.31 -11.57
C ASP A 258 23.04 -3.06 -10.98
N ILE A 259 22.24 -3.68 -11.85
CA ILE A 259 21.23 -4.66 -11.43
C ILE A 259 21.97 -5.94 -10.99
N PRO A 260 21.82 -6.41 -9.73
CA PRO A 260 22.48 -7.63 -9.28
C PRO A 260 22.05 -8.83 -10.12
N TRP A 261 23.02 -9.54 -10.69
CA TRP A 261 22.76 -10.72 -11.52
C TRP A 261 22.03 -11.83 -10.74
N GLN A 262 22.16 -11.86 -9.41
CA GLN A 262 21.48 -12.79 -8.52
C GLN A 262 19.96 -12.66 -8.59
N LEU A 263 19.41 -11.48 -8.93
CA LEU A 263 17.96 -11.33 -9.10
C LEU A 263 17.42 -12.16 -10.27
N GLY A 264 18.27 -12.56 -11.22
CA GLY A 264 17.90 -13.47 -12.31
C GLY A 264 17.62 -14.90 -11.82
N GLN A 265 17.86 -15.20 -10.54
CA GLN A 265 17.54 -16.48 -9.92
C GLN A 265 16.09 -16.56 -9.41
N LEU A 266 15.36 -15.44 -9.38
CA LEU A 266 13.96 -15.38 -8.98
C LEU A 266 13.09 -16.04 -10.06
N LYS A 267 12.31 -17.06 -9.67
CA LYS A 267 11.58 -17.91 -10.63
C LYS A 267 10.10 -17.60 -10.78
N PHE A 268 9.53 -16.84 -9.84
CA PHE A 268 8.10 -16.56 -9.77
C PHE A 268 7.76 -15.11 -10.05
N LEU A 269 8.74 -14.28 -10.42
CA LEU A 269 8.55 -12.84 -10.57
C LEU A 269 7.68 -12.50 -11.78
N GLU A 270 6.41 -12.18 -11.60
CA GLU A 270 5.46 -11.85 -12.66
C GLU A 270 5.40 -10.34 -12.95
N VAL A 271 5.56 -9.52 -11.91
CA VAL A 271 5.56 -8.06 -12.00
C VAL A 271 6.92 -7.55 -11.54
N PHE A 272 7.60 -6.81 -12.41
CA PHE A 272 8.90 -6.22 -12.12
C PHE A 272 8.99 -4.81 -12.69
N SER A 273 9.37 -3.85 -11.85
CA SER A 273 9.61 -2.47 -12.27
C SER A 273 10.78 -1.87 -11.50
N ILE A 274 11.76 -1.36 -12.26
CA ILE A 274 12.92 -0.60 -11.77
C ILE A 274 13.04 0.74 -12.49
N ALA A 275 12.00 1.13 -13.22
CA ALA A 275 11.96 2.32 -14.05
C ALA A 275 12.22 3.58 -13.21
N GLN A 276 12.68 4.65 -13.86
CA GLN A 276 12.88 5.96 -13.23
C GLN A 276 13.79 5.87 -12.00
N ASN A 277 15.00 5.36 -12.23
CA ASN A 277 16.11 5.32 -11.29
C ASN A 277 17.40 5.81 -11.99
N ASN A 278 18.53 5.76 -11.30
CA ASN A 278 19.85 6.08 -11.83
C ASN A 278 20.72 4.82 -11.98
N LEU A 279 20.11 3.69 -12.36
CA LEU A 279 20.81 2.42 -12.56
C LEU A 279 21.66 2.47 -13.83
N SER A 280 22.72 1.69 -13.83
CA SER A 280 23.71 1.63 -14.89
C SER A 280 24.12 0.21 -15.23
N GLY A 281 24.90 0.07 -16.31
CA GLY A 281 25.49 -1.20 -16.69
C GLY A 281 24.54 -2.05 -17.52
N CYS A 282 24.80 -3.35 -17.53
CA CYS A 282 24.07 -4.29 -18.37
C CYS A 282 22.88 -4.88 -17.63
N ILE A 283 21.73 -4.91 -18.30
CA ILE A 283 20.61 -5.74 -17.85
C ILE A 283 21.09 -7.19 -17.81
N PRO A 284 21.04 -7.88 -16.64
CA PRO A 284 21.57 -9.23 -16.50
C PRO A 284 20.88 -10.19 -17.48
N SER A 285 21.58 -10.53 -18.55
CA SER A 285 21.13 -11.52 -19.53
C SER A 285 21.52 -12.91 -19.03
N PHE A 286 20.56 -13.68 -18.55
CA PHE A 286 20.70 -15.12 -18.47
C PHE A 286 19.38 -15.81 -18.87
N ARG A 287 19.09 -15.74 -20.18
CA ARG A 287 18.15 -16.57 -20.96
C ARG A 287 16.66 -16.72 -20.57
N ASP A 288 16.15 -16.22 -19.44
CA ASP A 288 14.72 -16.37 -19.09
C ASP A 288 14.07 -15.05 -18.57
N GLN A 289 13.92 -14.88 -17.24
CA GLN A 289 12.95 -13.97 -16.61
C GLN A 289 13.07 -12.48 -16.98
N PHE A 290 14.25 -11.86 -16.98
CA PHE A 290 14.35 -10.41 -17.24
C PHE A 290 14.05 -10.02 -18.69
N ALA A 291 14.20 -10.96 -19.63
CA ALA A 291 13.84 -10.72 -21.02
C ALA A 291 12.31 -10.81 -21.25
N THR A 292 11.53 -11.31 -20.29
CA THR A 292 10.07 -11.39 -20.40
C THR A 292 9.40 -10.05 -20.11
N PHE A 293 10.07 -9.14 -19.39
CA PHE A 293 9.53 -7.82 -19.06
C PHE A 293 9.71 -6.83 -20.21
N GLY A 294 8.75 -5.92 -20.37
CA GLY A 294 8.75 -4.92 -21.43
C GLY A 294 9.74 -3.78 -21.20
N LYS A 295 9.94 -2.96 -22.24
CA LYS A 295 10.82 -1.76 -22.19
C LYS A 295 10.49 -0.82 -21.02
N ALA A 296 9.21 -0.66 -20.71
CA ALA A 296 8.72 0.23 -19.65
C ALA A 296 9.31 -0.09 -18.26
N THR A 297 9.55 -1.37 -17.94
CA THR A 297 10.13 -1.83 -16.66
C THR A 297 11.50 -1.19 -16.38
N TYR A 298 12.25 -0.83 -17.43
CA TYR A 298 13.63 -0.35 -17.33
C TYR A 298 13.77 1.14 -17.66
N GLU A 299 12.71 1.78 -18.16
CA GLU A 299 12.76 3.12 -18.74
C GLU A 299 13.26 4.18 -17.75
N GLY A 300 13.97 5.19 -18.26
CA GLY A 300 14.47 6.31 -17.47
C GLY A 300 15.73 6.04 -16.65
N ASN A 301 16.27 4.83 -16.72
CA ASN A 301 17.63 4.54 -16.28
C ASN A 301 18.62 4.78 -17.44
N VAL A 302 19.16 6.00 -17.54
CA VAL A 302 19.99 6.43 -18.69
C VAL A 302 21.23 5.55 -18.91
N GLY A 303 21.79 4.98 -17.85
CA GLY A 303 23.00 4.15 -17.92
C GLY A 303 22.77 2.66 -18.18
N LEU A 304 21.51 2.20 -18.30
CA LEU A 304 21.21 0.79 -18.54
C LEU A 304 21.25 0.45 -20.03
N HIS A 305 21.85 -0.70 -20.34
CA HIS A 305 22.01 -1.20 -21.70
C HIS A 305 21.66 -2.70 -21.80
N GLY A 306 21.37 -3.13 -23.03
CA GLY A 306 21.02 -4.51 -23.36
C GLY A 306 19.51 -4.76 -23.44
N PRO A 307 19.06 -5.86 -24.08
CA PRO A 307 17.63 -6.13 -24.27
C PRO A 307 16.85 -6.15 -22.95
N PRO A 308 15.62 -5.58 -22.89
CA PRO A 308 14.84 -5.01 -23.99
C PRO A 308 15.16 -3.55 -24.35
N LEU A 309 16.16 -2.93 -23.70
CA LEU A 309 16.64 -1.59 -24.04
C LEU A 309 17.61 -1.61 -25.24
N ASP A 310 17.84 -0.42 -25.79
CA ASP A 310 18.83 -0.20 -26.84
C ASP A 310 20.26 -0.20 -26.27
N GLY A 311 21.25 -0.44 -27.13
CA GLY A 311 22.67 -0.46 -26.76
C GLY A 311 23.23 -1.86 -26.49
N THR A 312 24.50 -2.06 -26.87
CA THR A 312 25.17 -3.36 -26.75
C THR A 312 25.92 -3.47 -25.43
N CYS A 313 25.72 -4.60 -24.74
CA CYS A 313 26.55 -5.01 -23.62
C CYS A 313 27.91 -5.51 -24.09
N THR A 314 28.86 -4.60 -24.31
CA THR A 314 30.25 -4.95 -24.60
C THR A 314 31.05 -4.94 -23.31
N THR A 315 31.52 -6.10 -22.86
CA THR A 315 32.58 -6.17 -21.85
C THR A 315 33.83 -5.49 -22.40
N SER A 316 34.26 -4.43 -21.70
CA SER A 316 35.39 -3.53 -21.98
C SER A 316 35.09 -2.33 -22.89
N SER A 317 35.40 -1.17 -22.31
CA SER A 317 35.54 0.13 -22.95
C SER A 317 36.36 0.04 -24.22
N ASN A 318 35.76 0.43 -25.34
CA ASN A 318 36.40 1.27 -26.33
C ASN A 318 35.33 1.99 -27.16
N THR A 319 35.40 3.31 -27.08
CA THR A 319 34.70 4.33 -27.87
C THR A 319 34.72 4.00 -29.37
N THR A 320 33.61 4.26 -30.08
CA THR A 320 33.48 5.26 -31.18
C THR A 320 32.19 5.02 -32.01
N THR A 321 31.19 5.87 -31.76
CA THR A 321 30.46 6.76 -32.70
C THR A 321 29.85 6.24 -34.02
N SER A 322 28.50 6.23 -34.02
CA SER A 322 27.49 6.68 -35.01
C SER A 322 27.65 6.48 -36.52
N SER A 323 26.53 6.11 -37.17
CA SER A 323 25.78 7.04 -38.04
C SER A 323 24.44 6.45 -38.49
N GLU A 324 23.38 7.24 -38.34
CA GLU A 324 22.05 7.13 -38.95
C GLU A 324 22.08 7.46 -40.45
N GLU A 325 21.05 7.06 -41.21
CA GLU A 325 20.48 7.88 -42.29
C GLU A 325 19.04 7.43 -42.67
N GLU A 326 18.12 8.38 -42.57
CA GLU A 326 16.75 8.52 -43.14
C GLU A 326 16.78 8.55 -44.70
N ASP A 327 15.75 8.60 -45.54
CA ASP A 327 14.27 8.57 -45.57
C ASP A 327 13.90 8.49 -47.07
N LYS A 328 12.66 8.12 -47.44
CA LYS A 328 11.98 8.69 -48.64
C LYS A 328 10.46 8.72 -48.50
N GLU A 329 9.90 9.92 -48.60
CA GLU A 329 8.46 10.24 -48.60
C GLU A 329 7.89 10.35 -50.04
N VAL A 330 6.61 10.01 -50.23
CA VAL A 330 5.78 10.33 -51.42
C VAL A 330 4.49 10.98 -50.93
N THR A 331 4.13 12.13 -51.51
CA THR A 331 3.05 13.01 -51.06
C THR A 331 1.64 12.56 -51.51
N CYS A 332 0.67 12.69 -50.59
CA CYS A 332 -0.77 12.66 -50.86
C CYS A 332 -1.41 13.81 -50.06
N ILE A 333 -1.42 15.02 -50.63
CA ILE A 333 -1.56 16.27 -49.87
C ILE A 333 -2.90 16.37 -49.11
N ASP A 334 -4.00 15.78 -49.58
CA ASP A 334 -5.30 15.83 -48.87
C ASP A 334 -5.45 14.77 -47.76
N ARG A 335 -4.83 13.59 -47.89
CA ARG A 335 -4.76 12.58 -46.81
C ARG A 335 -3.80 13.04 -45.72
N ILE A 336 -2.67 13.64 -46.10
CA ILE A 336 -1.68 14.15 -45.14
C ILE A 336 -2.30 15.26 -44.30
N ILE A 337 -3.08 16.18 -44.86
CA ILE A 337 -3.72 17.23 -44.06
C ILE A 337 -4.77 16.64 -43.10
N PHE A 338 -5.61 15.70 -43.55
CA PHE A 338 -6.58 15.03 -42.68
C PHE A 338 -5.88 14.24 -41.56
N TYR A 339 -4.89 13.41 -41.90
CA TYR A 339 -4.10 12.66 -40.92
C TYR A 339 -3.26 13.58 -40.04
N ALA A 340 -2.72 14.68 -40.54
CA ALA A 340 -1.96 15.63 -39.73
C ALA A 340 -2.87 16.37 -38.74
N ILE A 341 -4.09 16.75 -39.14
CA ILE A 341 -5.08 17.37 -38.24
C ILE A 341 -5.59 16.34 -37.22
N SER A 342 -5.93 15.13 -37.64
CA SER A 342 -6.36 14.05 -36.73
C SER A 342 -5.24 13.61 -35.78
N THR A 343 -4.00 13.54 -36.26
CA THR A 343 -2.83 13.19 -35.46
C THR A 343 -2.48 14.32 -34.52
N ALA A 344 -2.52 15.58 -34.95
CA ALA A 344 -2.31 16.74 -34.08
C ALA A 344 -3.42 16.87 -33.02
N ALA A 345 -4.68 16.56 -33.36
CA ALA A 345 -5.78 16.54 -32.41
C ALA A 345 -5.68 15.36 -31.41
N PHE A 346 -5.24 14.18 -31.87
CA PHE A 346 -5.00 13.03 -31.01
C PHE A 346 -3.78 13.25 -30.10
N ILE A 347 -2.67 13.75 -30.64
CA ILE A 347 -1.48 14.17 -29.89
C ILE A 347 -1.86 15.26 -28.89
N GLY A 348 -2.60 16.29 -29.31
CA GLY A 348 -3.09 17.34 -28.43
C GLY A 348 -3.99 16.81 -27.31
N GLY A 349 -4.97 15.97 -27.64
CA GLY A 349 -5.84 15.33 -26.65
C GLY A 349 -5.09 14.40 -25.71
N PHE A 350 -4.17 13.58 -26.23
CA PHE A 350 -3.31 12.68 -25.49
C PHE A 350 -2.38 13.44 -24.53
N TRP A 351 -1.73 14.51 -25.00
CA TRP A 351 -0.88 15.35 -24.15
C TRP A 351 -1.68 16.22 -23.19
N VAL A 352 -2.92 16.58 -23.49
CA VAL A 352 -3.82 17.25 -22.52
C VAL A 352 -4.29 16.26 -21.46
N SER A 353 -4.58 15.01 -21.82
CA SER A 353 -4.90 13.94 -20.87
C SER A 353 -3.68 13.56 -20.03
N ILE A 354 -2.49 13.46 -20.62
CA ILE A 354 -1.24 13.26 -19.88
C ILE A 354 -0.93 14.47 -19.01
N ALA A 355 -1.03 15.69 -19.52
CA ALA A 355 -0.85 16.90 -18.70
C ALA A 355 -1.92 16.98 -17.60
N PHE A 356 -3.13 16.51 -17.84
CA PHE A 356 -4.13 16.37 -16.78
C PHE A 356 -3.66 15.36 -15.73
N LEU A 357 -3.28 14.14 -16.13
CA LEU A 357 -2.83 13.05 -15.25
C LEU A 357 -1.50 13.35 -14.51
N PHE A 358 -0.60 14.14 -15.09
CA PHE A 358 0.75 14.37 -14.56
C PHE A 358 1.01 15.81 -14.11
N CYS A 359 0.28 16.81 -14.59
CA CYS A 359 0.51 18.22 -14.25
C CYS A 359 -0.61 18.81 -13.35
N THR A 360 -1.80 18.20 -13.29
CA THR A 360 -2.86 18.67 -12.38
C THR A 360 -2.94 17.83 -11.11
N ARG A 361 -3.25 18.47 -9.96
CA ARG A 361 -3.41 17.78 -8.67
C ARG A 361 -4.54 16.73 -8.70
N CYS A 362 -5.62 16.96 -9.44
CA CYS A 362 -6.72 16.00 -9.59
C CYS A 362 -6.36 14.82 -10.49
N GLY A 363 -5.76 15.07 -11.66
CA GLY A 363 -5.38 13.97 -12.55
C GLY A 363 -4.28 13.08 -11.95
N ARG A 364 -3.38 13.63 -11.12
CA ARG A 364 -2.42 12.81 -10.35
C ARG A 364 -3.13 11.86 -9.39
N ARG A 365 -4.14 12.33 -8.64
CA ARG A 365 -4.94 11.46 -7.76
C ARG A 365 -5.68 10.36 -8.51
N VAL A 366 -6.18 10.64 -9.72
CA VAL A 366 -6.87 9.64 -10.55
C VAL A 366 -5.89 8.58 -11.08
N ARG A 367 -4.71 8.99 -11.55
CA ARG A 367 -3.65 8.07 -11.99
C ARG A 367 -3.16 7.18 -10.86
N ILE A 368 -2.85 7.79 -9.71
CA ILE A 368 -2.36 7.08 -8.51
C ILE A 368 -3.38 6.08 -8.00
N ARG A 369 -4.68 6.43 -7.98
CA ARG A 369 -5.75 5.48 -7.63
C ARG A 369 -5.88 4.34 -8.64
N LEU A 370 -5.61 4.56 -9.92
CA LEU A 370 -5.70 3.51 -10.92
C LEU A 370 -4.52 2.53 -10.80
N ASP A 371 -3.30 3.05 -10.66
CA ASP A 371 -2.08 2.22 -10.54
C ASP A 371 -2.08 1.45 -9.20
N SER A 372 -2.43 2.12 -8.09
CA SER A 372 -2.59 1.48 -6.77
C SER A 372 -3.72 0.44 -6.76
N TYR A 373 -4.86 0.71 -7.40
CA TYR A 373 -5.95 -0.26 -7.51
C TYR A 373 -5.55 -1.48 -8.35
N VAL A 374 -4.73 -1.30 -9.39
CA VAL A 374 -4.20 -2.42 -10.18
C VAL A 374 -3.21 -3.25 -9.37
N ASP A 375 -2.23 -2.63 -8.70
CA ASP A 375 -1.25 -3.34 -7.87
C ASP A 375 -1.90 -4.04 -6.66
N PHE A 376 -2.89 -3.39 -6.04
CA PHE A 376 -3.70 -3.94 -4.95
C PHE A 376 -4.56 -5.11 -5.42
N LEU A 377 -5.27 -4.97 -6.55
CA LEU A 377 -6.05 -6.07 -7.13
C LEU A 377 -5.15 -7.25 -7.49
N TYR A 378 -3.95 -7.01 -8.02
CA TYR A 378 -2.99 -8.07 -8.29
C TYR A 378 -2.51 -8.77 -7.01
N GLY A 379 -2.22 -8.02 -5.94
CA GLY A 379 -1.85 -8.58 -4.64
C GLY A 379 -2.98 -9.39 -3.98
N GLU A 380 -4.21 -8.86 -3.95
CA GLU A 380 -5.39 -9.54 -3.43
C GLU A 380 -5.76 -10.76 -4.28
N VAL A 381 -5.71 -10.66 -5.60
CA VAL A 381 -5.98 -11.79 -6.51
C VAL A 381 -4.89 -12.85 -6.38
N SER A 382 -3.61 -12.49 -6.26
CA SER A 382 -2.52 -13.44 -5.99
C SER A 382 -2.75 -14.18 -4.67
N MET A 383 -3.08 -13.46 -3.57
CA MET A 383 -3.39 -14.08 -2.28
C MET A 383 -4.63 -15.00 -2.34
N VAL A 384 -5.68 -14.61 -3.06
CA VAL A 384 -6.90 -15.43 -3.24
C VAL A 384 -6.60 -16.65 -4.11
N VAL A 385 -5.84 -16.52 -5.19
CA VAL A 385 -5.41 -17.63 -6.06
C VAL A 385 -4.54 -18.60 -5.28
N HIS A 386 -3.58 -18.14 -4.48
CA HIS A 386 -2.74 -18.99 -3.65
C HIS A 386 -3.52 -19.71 -2.53
N LYS A 387 -4.52 -19.04 -1.91
CA LYS A 387 -5.48 -19.69 -1.00
C LYS A 387 -6.32 -20.77 -1.69
N LEU A 388 -6.78 -20.53 -2.91
CA LEU A 388 -7.56 -21.50 -3.68
C LEU A 388 -6.72 -22.69 -4.15
N VAL A 389 -5.45 -22.48 -4.48
CA VAL A 389 -4.51 -23.54 -4.90
C VAL A 389 -4.03 -24.40 -3.72
N SER A 390 -3.89 -23.83 -2.52
CA SER A 390 -3.48 -24.57 -1.31
C SER A 390 -4.60 -25.36 -0.62
N MET A 391 -5.84 -25.25 -1.11
CA MET A 391 -7.02 -26.00 -0.62
C MET A 391 -7.40 -27.22 -1.49
N ASN A 392 -6.63 -27.50 -2.55
CA ASN A 392 -6.65 -28.75 -3.34
C ASN A 392 -5.37 -29.55 -3.10
#